data_AF-A0A510E457-F1
#
_entry.id   AF-A0A510E457-F1
#
_cell.length_a   1.000
_cell.length_b   1.000
_cell.length_c   1.000
_cell.angle_alpha   90.00
_cell.angle_beta   90.00
_cell.angle_gamma   90.00
#
_symmetry.space_group_name_H-M   'P 1'
#
loop_
_entity.id
_entity.type
_entity.pdbx_description
1 polymer ?
#
loop_
_entity_poly.entity_id
_entity_poly.type
_entity_poly.pdbx_seq_one_letter_code
_entity_poly.pdbx_strand_id
1 'polypeptide(L)'
;MSETGESNSVDNKQETSSSNEAKVKDQIKSDIKRKATRDKLDKEKKRKADDSFIIILPEKVKSLRAKIENRVVEILKGEPLINEKELILKLIARDTEIKDYYVKTQDISYLQFVLWDMAKKKVIYKAKILGDRKHVYFFLPEQLEQIKEKVIKAPKE
;
A
#
# COMPACT_ATOMS: atom_id res chain seq x y z
N MET A 1 -26.02 -66.20 -47.90
CA MET A 1 -24.65 -65.91 -48.36
C MET A 1 -24.11 -64.80 -47.49
N SER A 2 -22.86 -64.98 -47.09
CA SER A 2 -22.07 -64.28 -46.08
C SER A 2 -21.98 -62.77 -46.28
N GLU A 3 -21.87 -61.99 -45.19
CA GLU A 3 -20.63 -61.31 -44.81
C GLU A 3 -20.77 -60.55 -43.46
N THR A 4 -19.76 -60.83 -42.63
CA THR A 4 -19.16 -60.17 -41.46
C THR A 4 -19.54 -58.73 -41.06
N GLY A 5 -19.55 -58.50 -39.73
CA GLY A 5 -19.32 -57.18 -39.13
C GLY A 5 -19.50 -57.09 -37.60
N GLU A 6 -18.41 -57.30 -36.86
CA GLU A 6 -17.97 -56.57 -35.65
C GLU A 6 -18.80 -56.51 -34.35
N SER A 7 -18.29 -57.26 -33.35
CA SER A 7 -17.95 -56.91 -31.96
C SER A 7 -18.61 -55.71 -31.22
N ASN A 8 -19.19 -56.00 -30.04
CA ASN A 8 -18.60 -55.61 -28.74
C ASN A 8 -19.44 -56.11 -27.54
N SER A 9 -18.88 -57.04 -26.76
CA SER A 9 -19.33 -57.36 -25.41
C SER A 9 -18.72 -56.39 -24.42
N VAL A 10 -19.57 -55.81 -23.58
CA VAL A 10 -19.22 -54.91 -22.48
C VAL A 10 -18.89 -55.74 -21.24
N ASP A 11 -17.63 -55.77 -20.83
CA ASP A 11 -17.23 -56.13 -19.48
C ASP A 11 -16.31 -55.03 -18.94
N ASN A 12 -16.81 -54.25 -17.98
CA ASN A 12 -15.96 -53.42 -17.15
C ASN A 12 -16.63 -53.25 -15.77
N LYS A 13 -16.30 -54.15 -14.83
CA LYS A 13 -16.52 -53.92 -13.40
C LYS A 13 -15.23 -53.35 -12.81
N GLN A 14 -15.38 -52.13 -12.31
CA GLN A 14 -14.40 -51.35 -11.55
C GLN A 14 -13.99 -52.06 -10.26
N GLU A 15 -12.68 -52.19 -10.06
CA GLU A 15 -12.05 -52.01 -8.76
C GLU A 15 -11.16 -50.76 -8.85
N THR A 16 -11.30 -49.81 -7.92
CA THR A 16 -10.24 -48.94 -7.36
C THR A 16 -10.86 -47.75 -6.62
N SER A 17 -10.93 -47.83 -5.29
CA SER A 17 -11.38 -46.72 -4.43
C SER A 17 -10.60 -46.62 -3.12
N SER A 18 -9.26 -46.73 -3.14
CA SER A 18 -8.43 -46.45 -1.95
C SER A 18 -7.27 -45.48 -2.16
N SER A 19 -6.90 -45.14 -3.41
CA SER A 19 -5.68 -44.34 -3.68
C SER A 19 -5.89 -42.81 -3.74
N ASN A 20 -7.13 -42.30 -3.73
CA ASN A 20 -7.39 -40.87 -3.91
C ASN A 20 -7.52 -40.07 -2.60
N GLU A 21 -7.97 -40.69 -1.50
CA GLU A 21 -8.15 -39.97 -0.23
C GLU A 21 -6.82 -39.62 0.47
N ALA A 22 -5.80 -40.45 0.29
CA ALA A 22 -4.47 -40.21 0.87
C ALA A 22 -3.77 -39.00 0.22
N LYS A 23 -3.85 -38.86 -1.12
CA LYS A 23 -3.22 -37.76 -1.86
C LYS A 23 -3.83 -36.39 -1.53
N VAL A 24 -5.14 -36.34 -1.28
CA VAL A 24 -5.84 -35.08 -0.92
C VAL A 24 -5.48 -34.63 0.51
N LYS A 25 -5.35 -35.56 1.46
CA LYS A 25 -4.98 -35.24 2.85
C LYS A 25 -3.53 -34.72 2.98
N ASP A 26 -2.62 -35.21 2.15
CA ASP A 26 -1.23 -34.75 2.15
C ASP A 26 -1.05 -33.38 1.49
N GLN A 27 -1.81 -33.07 0.44
CA GLN A 27 -1.84 -31.72 -0.15
C GLN A 27 -2.38 -30.67 0.84
N ILE A 28 -3.49 -30.96 1.54
CA ILE A 28 -4.07 -30.05 2.54
C ILE A 28 -3.09 -29.79 3.70
N LYS A 29 -2.38 -30.82 4.20
CA LYS A 29 -1.36 -30.66 5.25
C LYS A 29 -0.16 -29.82 4.77
N SER A 30 0.22 -29.96 3.50
CA SER A 30 1.33 -29.19 2.91
C SER A 30 0.98 -27.70 2.74
N ASP A 31 -0.27 -27.40 2.36
CA ASP A 31 -0.75 -26.03 2.20
C ASP A 31 -0.96 -25.32 3.54
N ILE A 32 -1.44 -26.02 4.58
CA ILE A 32 -1.53 -25.48 5.94
C ILE A 32 -0.14 -25.17 6.51
N LYS A 33 0.86 -26.04 6.28
CA LYS A 33 2.24 -25.79 6.69
C LYS A 33 2.86 -24.60 5.95
N ARG A 34 2.61 -24.45 4.64
CA ARG A 34 3.08 -23.29 3.85
C ARG A 34 2.42 -21.98 4.26
N LYS A 35 1.14 -22.00 4.63
CA LYS A 35 0.41 -20.83 5.13
C LYS A 35 0.92 -20.42 6.52
N ALA A 36 1.15 -21.40 7.41
CA ALA A 36 1.68 -21.16 8.75
C ALA A 36 3.14 -20.68 8.76
N THR A 37 4.00 -21.12 7.81
CA THR A 37 5.36 -20.57 7.67
C THR A 37 5.35 -19.16 7.10
N ARG A 38 4.45 -18.85 6.15
CA ARG A 38 4.26 -17.49 5.60
C ARG A 38 3.75 -16.52 6.67
N ASP A 39 2.78 -16.93 7.48
CA ASP A 39 2.24 -16.14 8.59
C ASP A 39 3.28 -15.90 9.70
N LYS A 40 4.16 -16.88 9.97
CA LYS A 40 5.30 -16.71 10.88
C LYS A 40 6.34 -15.75 10.31
N LEU A 41 6.66 -15.85 9.02
CA LEU A 41 7.59 -14.93 8.34
C LEU A 41 7.05 -13.49 8.30
N ASP A 42 5.75 -13.31 8.10
CA ASP A 42 5.10 -11.99 8.11
C ASP A 42 5.01 -11.41 9.52
N LYS A 43 4.83 -12.25 10.56
CA LYS A 43 4.96 -11.83 11.97
C LYS A 43 6.40 -11.47 12.33
N GLU A 44 7.38 -12.18 11.81
CA GLU A 44 8.80 -11.92 12.04
C GLU A 44 9.28 -10.66 11.32
N LYS A 45 8.79 -10.40 10.09
CA LYS A 45 8.99 -9.12 9.40
C LYS A 45 8.33 -7.94 10.12
N LYS A 46 7.15 -8.14 10.71
CA LYS A 46 6.50 -7.13 11.56
C LYS A 46 7.29 -6.83 12.83
N ARG A 47 7.91 -7.84 13.45
CA ARG A 47 8.77 -7.63 14.64
C ARG A 47 10.11 -6.95 14.31
N LYS A 48 10.64 -7.11 13.10
CA LYS A 48 11.85 -6.40 12.63
C LYS A 48 11.60 -4.93 12.21
N ALA A 49 10.35 -4.47 12.20
CA ALA A 49 10.02 -3.09 11.86
C ALA A 49 10.30 -2.09 12.99
N ASP A 50 10.57 -2.56 14.22
CA ASP A 50 10.70 -1.72 15.40
C ASP A 50 12.14 -1.27 15.72
N ASP A 51 13.14 -1.71 14.95
CA ASP A 51 14.56 -1.35 15.19
C ASP A 51 15.08 -0.22 14.27
N SER A 52 14.22 0.37 13.43
CA SER A 52 14.62 1.43 12.48
C SER A 52 13.85 2.72 12.72
N PHE A 53 14.58 3.80 13.03
CA PHE A 53 14.03 5.14 13.08
C PHE A 53 14.06 5.80 11.69
N ILE A 54 12.95 6.42 11.28
CA ILE A 54 12.92 7.30 10.12
C ILE A 54 13.42 8.67 10.56
N ILE A 55 14.65 9.00 10.19
CA ILE A 55 15.27 10.30 10.50
C ILE A 55 15.26 11.18 9.24
N ILE A 56 14.77 12.41 9.39
CA ILE A 56 14.71 13.40 8.31
C ILE A 56 16.01 14.19 8.32
N LEU A 57 16.89 13.91 7.36
CA LEU A 57 18.16 14.62 7.17
C LEU A 57 18.27 15.10 5.71
N PRO A 58 17.66 16.25 5.36
CA PRO A 58 17.59 16.76 3.99
C PRO A 58 18.95 16.78 3.28
N GLU A 59 19.99 17.24 3.99
CA GLU A 59 21.37 17.38 3.50
C GLU A 59 22.03 16.05 3.09
N LYS A 60 21.55 14.91 3.63
CA LYS A 60 22.15 13.59 3.36
C LYS A 60 21.43 12.84 2.24
N VAL A 61 20.37 13.42 1.66
CA VAL A 61 19.51 12.73 0.71
C VAL A 61 19.89 13.05 -0.74
N LYS A 62 20.10 11.98 -1.52
CA LYS A 62 20.47 12.09 -2.94
C LYS A 62 19.30 11.91 -3.91
N SER A 63 18.29 11.10 -3.56
CA SER A 63 17.21 10.78 -4.49
C SER A 63 16.11 11.83 -4.48
N LEU A 64 15.56 12.14 -5.67
CA LEU A 64 14.44 13.08 -5.82
C LEU A 64 13.26 12.70 -4.92
N ARG A 65 12.94 11.40 -4.86
CA ARG A 65 11.88 10.88 -3.99
C ARG A 65 12.07 11.28 -2.54
N ALA A 66 13.24 11.00 -1.96
CA ALA A 66 13.45 11.28 -0.55
C ALA A 66 13.60 12.79 -0.29
N LYS A 67 14.03 13.59 -1.28
CA LYS A 67 13.95 15.06 -1.20
C LYS A 67 12.51 15.54 -1.10
N ILE A 68 11.61 15.00 -1.94
CA ILE A 68 10.17 15.25 -1.86
C ILE A 68 9.65 14.84 -0.47
N GLU A 69 9.93 13.62 -0.01
CA GLU A 69 9.44 13.12 1.28
C GLU A 69 9.89 14.03 2.46
N ASN A 70 11.16 14.43 2.50
CA ASN A 70 11.68 15.34 3.53
C ASN A 70 11.02 16.72 3.45
N ARG A 71 10.89 17.28 2.25
CA ARG A 71 10.31 18.62 2.05
C ARG A 71 8.82 18.65 2.39
N VAL A 72 8.10 17.56 2.13
CA VAL A 72 6.70 17.40 2.58
C VAL A 72 6.61 17.53 4.09
N VAL A 73 7.45 16.81 4.83
CA VAL A 73 7.41 16.88 6.30
C VAL A 73 7.78 18.27 6.81
N GLU A 74 8.77 18.93 6.23
CA GLU A 74 9.12 20.30 6.60
C GLU A 74 7.99 21.30 6.37
N ILE A 75 7.30 21.20 5.23
CA ILE A 75 6.14 22.05 4.94
C ILE A 75 5.05 21.80 5.98
N LEU A 76 4.71 20.53 6.25
CA LEU A 76 3.67 20.18 7.21
C LEU A 76 4.03 20.59 8.64
N LYS A 77 5.31 20.57 9.03
CA LYS A 77 5.76 21.07 10.34
C LYS A 77 5.50 22.57 10.49
N GLY A 78 5.73 23.36 9.45
CA GLY A 78 5.49 24.80 9.46
C GLY A 78 4.02 25.17 9.30
N GLU A 79 3.27 24.38 8.53
CA GLU A 79 1.87 24.65 8.18
C GLU A 79 1.03 23.37 8.41
N PRO A 80 0.43 23.24 9.60
CA PRO A 80 -0.45 22.12 9.91
C PRO A 80 -1.68 22.11 9.01
N LEU A 81 -2.06 20.93 8.53
CA LEU A 81 -3.28 20.69 7.73
C LEU A 81 -3.36 21.53 6.44
N ILE A 82 -2.69 21.06 5.39
CA ILE A 82 -2.61 21.72 4.07
C ILE A 82 -3.33 20.89 3.00
N ASN A 83 -3.95 21.54 2.02
CA ASN A 83 -4.56 20.81 0.90
C ASN A 83 -3.50 20.30 -0.11
N GLU A 84 -3.84 19.25 -0.86
CA GLU A 84 -2.93 18.59 -1.81
C GLU A 84 -2.35 19.54 -2.86
N LYS A 85 -3.19 20.40 -3.45
CA LYS A 85 -2.77 21.33 -4.51
C LYS A 85 -1.74 22.33 -3.97
N GLU A 86 -2.02 22.92 -2.83
CA GLU A 86 -1.15 23.90 -2.19
C GLU A 86 0.16 23.27 -1.73
N LEU A 87 0.11 22.05 -1.19
CA LEU A 87 1.30 21.30 -0.82
C LEU A 87 2.21 21.07 -2.03
N ILE A 88 1.66 20.64 -3.16
CA ILE A 88 2.41 20.45 -4.42
C ILE A 88 3.03 21.76 -4.89
N LEU A 89 2.28 22.86 -4.89
CA LEU A 89 2.81 24.17 -5.26
C LEU A 89 3.95 24.60 -4.35
N LYS A 90 3.84 24.37 -3.04
CA LYS A 90 4.91 24.69 -2.08
C LYS A 90 6.13 23.80 -2.26
N LEU A 91 5.96 22.52 -2.59
CA LEU A 91 7.08 21.64 -2.93
C LEU A 91 7.87 22.17 -4.13
N ILE A 92 7.17 22.55 -5.21
CA ILE A 92 7.78 23.10 -6.42
C ILE A 92 8.44 24.46 -6.15
N ALA A 93 7.83 25.31 -5.33
CA ALA A 93 8.36 26.64 -5.04
C ALA A 93 9.60 26.61 -4.14
N ARG A 94 9.69 25.63 -3.23
CA ARG A 94 10.69 25.60 -2.16
C ARG A 94 11.95 24.79 -2.47
N ASP A 95 11.95 23.96 -3.52
CA ASP A 95 13.08 23.10 -3.85
C ASP A 95 13.41 23.17 -5.35
N THR A 96 14.65 23.51 -5.67
CA THR A 96 15.10 23.72 -7.05
C THR A 96 15.07 22.45 -7.88
N GLU A 97 15.37 21.29 -7.29
CA GLU A 97 15.39 20.03 -8.04
C GLU A 97 13.97 19.53 -8.31
N ILE A 98 13.05 19.69 -7.36
CA ILE A 98 11.63 19.40 -7.56
C ILE A 98 11.05 20.35 -8.61
N LYS A 99 11.43 21.63 -8.57
CA LYS A 99 11.06 22.61 -9.59
C LYS A 99 11.56 22.20 -10.97
N ASP A 100 12.84 21.84 -11.09
CA ASP A 100 13.44 21.43 -12.36
C ASP A 100 12.78 20.16 -12.91
N TYR A 101 12.44 19.21 -12.02
CA TYR A 101 11.66 18.04 -12.41
C TYR A 101 10.32 18.46 -13.01
N TYR A 102 9.55 19.30 -12.32
CA TYR A 102 8.25 19.77 -12.80
C TYR A 102 8.36 20.57 -14.11
N VAL A 103 9.34 21.46 -14.25
CA VAL A 103 9.54 22.23 -15.49
C VAL A 103 9.82 21.32 -16.68
N LYS A 104 10.59 20.24 -16.47
CA LYS A 104 10.94 19.26 -17.52
C LYS A 104 9.76 18.36 -17.89
N THR A 105 9.00 17.89 -16.92
CA THR A 105 7.92 16.91 -17.17
C THR A 105 6.55 17.53 -17.39
N GLN A 106 6.33 18.74 -16.87
CA GLN A 106 5.02 19.39 -16.75
C GLN A 106 3.96 18.52 -16.05
N ASP A 107 4.40 17.55 -15.24
CA ASP A 107 3.55 16.54 -14.62
C ASP A 107 3.72 16.51 -13.10
N ILE A 108 2.58 16.50 -12.40
CA ILE A 108 2.50 16.42 -10.93
C ILE A 108 2.21 15.00 -10.43
N SER A 109 1.92 14.04 -11.31
CA SER A 109 1.49 12.68 -10.97
C SER A 109 2.52 11.98 -10.09
N TYR A 110 3.81 12.20 -10.32
CA TYR A 110 4.86 11.63 -9.48
C TYR A 110 4.88 12.23 -8.06
N LEU A 111 4.65 13.54 -7.92
CA LEU A 111 4.55 14.20 -6.61
C LEU A 111 3.34 13.66 -5.84
N GLN A 112 2.19 13.52 -6.53
CA GLN A 112 0.98 12.93 -5.95
C GLN A 112 1.21 11.49 -5.51
N PHE A 113 1.88 10.69 -6.35
CA PHE A 113 2.25 9.32 -6.02
C PHE A 113 3.08 9.25 -4.74
N VAL A 114 4.09 10.12 -4.58
CA VAL A 114 4.91 10.17 -3.37
C VAL A 114 4.06 10.54 -2.15
N LEU A 115 3.21 11.57 -2.23
CA LEU A 115 2.30 11.95 -1.14
C LEU A 115 1.39 10.80 -0.72
N TRP A 116 0.83 10.08 -1.69
CA TRP A 116 -0.08 8.97 -1.42
C TRP A 116 0.65 7.77 -0.82
N ASP A 117 1.88 7.51 -1.25
CA ASP A 117 2.71 6.46 -0.67
C ASP A 117 3.13 6.79 0.77
N MET A 118 3.49 8.04 1.05
CA MET A 118 3.74 8.52 2.42
C MET A 118 2.50 8.34 3.31
N ALA A 119 1.31 8.66 2.78
CA ALA A 119 0.05 8.47 3.50
C ALA A 119 -0.24 6.98 3.76
N LYS A 120 0.01 6.12 2.77
CA LYS A 120 -0.13 4.66 2.90
C LYS A 120 0.81 4.08 3.96
N LYS A 121 2.03 4.62 4.05
CA LYS A 121 3.04 4.27 5.07
C LYS A 121 2.79 4.92 6.43
N LYS A 122 1.73 5.73 6.57
CA LYS A 122 1.38 6.47 7.80
C LYS A 122 2.45 7.47 8.26
N VAL A 123 3.31 7.93 7.35
CA VAL A 123 4.24 9.04 7.62
C VAL A 123 3.49 10.36 7.71
N ILE A 124 2.43 10.50 6.90
CA ILE A 124 1.46 11.60 6.94
C ILE A 124 0.05 11.03 6.98
N TYR A 125 -0.91 11.81 7.46
CA TYR A 125 -2.32 11.46 7.45
C TYR A 125 -3.09 12.27 6.43
N LYS A 126 -4.10 11.61 5.85
CA LYS A 126 -5.03 12.19 4.88
C LYS A 126 -6.34 12.55 5.59
N ALA A 127 -6.82 13.75 5.38
CA ALA A 127 -8.11 14.24 5.87
C ALA A 127 -9.00 14.72 4.73
N LYS A 128 -10.31 14.69 4.98
CA LYS A 128 -11.32 15.43 4.22
C LYS A 128 -12.10 16.28 5.22
N ILE A 129 -12.39 17.51 4.85
CA ILE A 129 -13.17 18.42 5.68
C ILE A 129 -14.66 18.21 5.34
N LEU A 130 -15.52 18.16 6.36
CA LEU A 130 -16.95 18.08 6.14
C LEU A 130 -17.43 19.32 5.37
N GLY A 131 -18.19 19.13 4.29
CA GLY A 131 -18.62 20.23 3.40
C GLY A 131 -17.63 20.51 2.26
N ASP A 132 -16.38 20.08 2.36
CA ASP A 132 -15.38 20.14 1.29
C ASP A 132 -14.90 18.73 0.93
N ARG A 133 -15.74 18.02 0.19
CA ARG A 133 -15.44 16.65 -0.29
C ARG A 133 -14.49 16.64 -1.49
N LYS A 134 -14.29 17.79 -2.14
CA LYS A 134 -13.48 17.94 -3.36
C LYS A 134 -12.00 17.93 -3.04
N HIS A 135 -11.60 18.60 -1.96
CA HIS A 135 -10.19 18.72 -1.61
C HIS A 135 -9.75 17.66 -0.61
N VAL A 136 -8.48 17.30 -0.75
CA VAL A 136 -7.78 16.37 0.13
C VAL A 136 -6.76 17.17 0.92
N TYR A 137 -6.73 16.94 2.23
CA TYR A 137 -5.81 17.61 3.15
C TYR A 137 -4.82 16.60 3.72
N PHE A 138 -3.61 17.07 4.04
CA PHE A 138 -2.54 16.29 4.63
C PHE A 138 -2.03 16.97 5.90
N PHE A 139 -1.67 16.16 6.89
CA PHE A 139 -1.10 16.61 8.16
C PHE A 139 -0.19 15.54 8.76
N LEU A 140 0.67 15.92 9.70
CA LEU A 140 1.57 14.98 10.38
C LEU A 140 0.86 14.24 11.52
N PRO A 141 1.26 13.00 11.84
CA PRO A 141 0.69 12.24 12.96
C PRO A 141 0.76 12.98 14.29
N GLU A 142 1.83 13.74 14.56
CA GLU A 142 1.98 14.49 15.82
C GLU A 142 0.98 15.65 15.94
N GLN A 143 0.42 16.11 14.82
CA GLN A 143 -0.55 17.22 14.78
C GLN A 143 -1.98 16.76 15.06
N LEU A 144 -2.22 15.45 15.19
CA LEU A 144 -3.56 14.90 15.34
C LEU A 144 -4.28 15.46 16.58
N GLU A 145 -3.58 15.63 17.69
CA GLU A 145 -4.16 16.16 18.94
C GLU A 145 -4.57 17.63 18.78
N GLN A 146 -3.68 18.45 18.21
CA GLN A 146 -3.94 19.87 17.92
C GLN A 146 -5.13 20.07 16.97
N ILE A 147 -5.28 19.18 15.98
CA ILE A 147 -6.39 19.25 15.02
C ILE A 147 -7.69 18.82 15.70
N LYS A 148 -7.68 17.78 16.54
CA LYS A 148 -8.89 17.32 17.27
C LYS A 148 -9.48 18.39 18.17
N GLU A 149 -8.66 19.22 18.79
CA GLU A 149 -9.12 20.32 19.64
C GLU A 149 -9.82 21.43 18.84
N LYS A 150 -9.40 21.65 17.60
CA LYS A 150 -9.93 22.71 16.72
C LYS A 150 -11.14 22.26 15.88
N VAL A 151 -11.36 20.95 15.76
CA VAL A 151 -12.43 20.39 14.91
C VAL A 151 -13.67 20.11 15.76
N ILE A 152 -14.76 20.82 15.46
CA ILE A 152 -16.10 20.46 15.93
C ILE A 152 -16.41 19.08 15.35
N LYS A 153 -16.55 18.06 16.21
CA LYS A 153 -16.89 16.70 15.79
C LYS A 153 -18.22 16.76 15.04
N ALA A 154 -18.18 16.47 13.74
CA ALA A 154 -19.39 16.19 13.00
C ALA A 154 -20.11 15.00 13.66
N PRO A 155 -21.43 15.04 13.83
CA PRO A 155 -22.18 13.87 14.25
C PRO A 155 -21.90 12.75 13.23
N LYS A 156 -21.57 11.56 13.75
CA LYS A 156 -21.42 10.38 12.90
C LYS A 156 -22.81 10.04 12.34
N GLU A 157 -22.94 10.05 11.02
CA GLU A 157 -24.03 9.36 10.31
C GLU A 157 -23.92 7.85 10.53
#